data_AF-A0A7W9J8V9-F1
#
_entry.id   AF-A0A7W9J8V9-F1
#
_cell.length_a   1.000
_cell.length_b   1.000
_cell.length_c   1.000
_cell.angle_alpha   90.00
_cell.angle_beta   90.00
_cell.angle_gamma   90.00
#
_symmetry.space_group_name_H-M   'P 1'
#
loop_
_entity.id
_entity.type
_entity.pdbx_description
1 polymer ?
#
loop_
_entity_poly.entity_id
_entity_poly.type
_entity_poly.pdbx_seq_one_letter_code
_entity_poly.pdbx_strand_id
1 'polypeptide(L)'
;MSSPPGEPRKIGYLYILPALVVYGLFLLYPLGRAVHLSLFEWDGISLGKFVGLSNYADVVADAGLRAAFGHALVLIVFYSVLPVVIGLALASVLQRARVRGLAFFRTVVFLPQVVAMVVVAVAWRQIYSPDGPLNDVLRAVGLDGLARGWLGDYAFALPAVGVIGTWFETGLVTVLLLAGMARIPRERYEAARLDGAGSVAEFFAVVLPAVRGEIAVAVTLTVIAALRTFDLVYVTTSGGPGTSTSVPSYEVYHRAFELGQVGSAAAIGVCLTVLIFVITLGVNRIADRA
;
A
#
# COMPACT_ATOMS: atom_id res chain seq x y z
N MET A 1 25.95 -31.15 36.43
CA MET A 1 25.18 -30.10 35.73
C MET A 1 26.01 -29.59 34.57
N SER A 2 25.91 -30.24 33.42
CA SER A 2 26.60 -29.85 32.18
C SER A 2 25.62 -29.12 31.28
N SER A 3 25.92 -27.86 30.96
CA SER A 3 25.19 -27.09 29.95
C SER A 3 25.07 -27.88 28.65
N PRO A 4 23.94 -27.82 27.92
CA PRO A 4 23.79 -28.53 26.66
C PRO A 4 24.86 -28.05 25.66
N PRO A 5 25.42 -28.94 24.82
CA PRO A 5 26.40 -28.58 23.80
C PRO A 5 25.70 -27.76 22.71
N GLY A 6 25.75 -26.44 22.86
CA GLY A 6 25.31 -25.48 21.85
C GLY A 6 26.52 -24.82 21.22
N GLU A 7 26.50 -24.65 19.91
CA GLU A 7 27.46 -23.84 19.16
C GLU A 7 27.78 -22.53 19.92
N PRO A 8 29.04 -22.08 19.95
CA PRO A 8 29.38 -20.87 20.66
C PRO A 8 28.60 -19.71 20.03
N ARG A 9 27.67 -19.12 20.79
CA ARG A 9 26.81 -17.96 20.42
C ARG A 9 27.53 -16.87 19.60
N LYS A 10 28.84 -16.72 19.78
CA LYS A 10 29.73 -15.81 19.05
C LYS A 10 29.81 -16.10 17.54
N ILE A 11 29.75 -17.37 17.12
CA ILE A 11 29.74 -17.74 15.70
C ILE A 11 28.41 -17.34 15.04
N GLY A 12 27.28 -17.47 15.77
CA GLY A 12 25.98 -16.97 15.30
C GLY A 12 25.99 -15.48 14.98
N TYR A 13 26.66 -14.66 15.80
CA TYR A 13 26.85 -13.22 15.51
C TYR A 13 27.70 -12.98 14.26
N LEU A 14 28.70 -13.83 13.99
CA LEU A 14 29.53 -13.73 12.79
C LEU A 14 28.74 -14.03 11.52
N TYR A 15 27.77 -14.96 11.56
CA TYR A 15 26.91 -15.26 10.41
C TYR A 15 25.91 -14.16 10.08
N ILE A 16 25.38 -13.45 11.08
CA ILE A 16 24.47 -12.32 10.84
C ILE A 16 25.21 -11.01 10.53
N LEU A 17 26.51 -10.92 10.85
CA LEU A 17 27.28 -9.68 10.73
C LEU A 17 27.26 -9.09 9.31
N PRO A 18 27.48 -9.85 8.21
CA PRO A 18 27.44 -9.27 6.87
C PRO A 18 26.07 -8.65 6.54
N ALA A 19 24.98 -9.34 6.90
CA ALA A 19 23.63 -8.82 6.71
C ALA A 19 23.38 -7.56 7.56
N LEU A 20 23.86 -7.55 8.80
CA LEU A 20 23.73 -6.39 9.70
C LEU A 20 24.54 -5.18 9.19
N VAL A 21 25.73 -5.40 8.63
CA VAL A 21 26.54 -4.32 8.03
C VAL A 21 25.81 -3.72 6.83
N VAL A 22 25.30 -4.56 5.92
CA VAL A 22 24.53 -4.08 4.75
C VAL A 22 23.28 -3.30 5.21
N TYR A 23 22.53 -3.85 6.16
CA TYR A 23 21.35 -3.19 6.72
C TYR A 23 21.70 -1.86 7.41
N GLY A 24 22.77 -1.83 8.20
CA GLY A 24 23.26 -0.63 8.86
C GLY A 24 23.68 0.45 7.87
N LEU A 25 24.43 0.08 6.83
CA LEU A 25 25.00 1.01 5.86
C LEU A 25 23.97 1.56 4.87
N PHE A 26 23.06 0.72 4.38
CA PHE A 26 22.13 1.09 3.31
C PHE A 26 20.72 1.43 3.78
N LEU A 27 20.38 1.15 5.04
CA LEU A 27 19.05 1.49 5.59
C LEU A 27 19.18 2.38 6.83
N LEU A 28 19.87 1.95 7.89
CA LEU A 28 19.92 2.72 9.14
C LEU A 28 20.70 4.03 9.00
N TYR A 29 21.81 4.02 8.29
CA TYR A 29 22.62 5.22 8.08
C TYR A 29 21.89 6.28 7.24
N PRO A 30 21.31 5.98 6.05
CA PRO A 30 20.52 6.95 5.31
C PRO A 30 19.29 7.45 6.07
N LEU A 31 18.64 6.58 6.86
CA LEU A 31 17.53 6.99 7.72
C LEU A 31 18.00 8.01 8.77
N GLY A 32 19.10 7.75 9.47
CA GLY A 32 19.69 8.68 10.42
C GLY A 32 20.13 9.99 9.76
N ARG A 33 20.68 9.92 8.54
CA ARG A 33 21.02 11.11 7.75
C ARG A 33 19.78 11.90 7.36
N ALA A 34 18.67 11.26 6.95
CA ALA A 34 17.42 11.96 6.65
C ALA A 34 16.87 12.68 7.89
N VAL A 35 16.89 12.03 9.06
CA VAL A 35 16.51 12.66 10.34
C VAL A 35 17.44 13.80 10.73
N HIS A 36 18.73 13.72 10.39
CA HIS A 36 19.63 14.84 10.63
C HIS A 36 19.34 16.00 9.67
N LEU A 37 19.20 15.73 8.38
CA LEU A 37 18.94 16.73 7.34
C LEU A 37 17.60 17.44 7.51
N SER A 38 16.59 16.77 8.05
CA SER A 38 15.28 17.36 8.33
C SER A 38 15.33 18.50 9.37
N LEU A 39 16.43 18.63 10.12
CA LEU A 39 16.65 19.72 11.09
C LEU A 39 17.33 20.94 10.47
N PHE A 40 17.63 20.89 9.17
CA PHE A 40 18.32 21.96 8.45
C PHE A 40 17.44 22.53 7.35
N GLU A 41 17.59 23.81 7.10
CA GLU A 41 17.20 24.45 5.85
C GLU A 41 18.39 24.28 4.91
N TRP A 42 18.25 23.38 3.93
CA TRP A 42 19.34 22.98 3.06
C TRP A 42 18.84 22.62 1.67
N ASP A 43 19.60 23.08 0.67
CA ASP A 43 19.33 22.90 -0.75
C ASP A 43 20.07 21.71 -1.39
N GLY A 44 20.93 21.03 -0.64
CA GLY A 44 21.75 19.92 -1.13
C GLY A 44 23.14 20.32 -1.63
N ILE A 45 23.42 21.63 -1.77
CA ILE A 45 24.65 22.15 -2.38
C ILE A 45 25.37 23.14 -1.44
N SER A 46 24.64 24.11 -0.92
CA SER A 46 25.18 25.16 -0.04
C SER A 46 25.41 24.66 1.38
N LEU A 47 25.95 25.53 2.26
CA LEU A 47 26.06 25.22 3.69
C LEU A 47 24.65 25.24 4.32
N GLY A 48 24.18 24.08 4.76
CA GLY A 48 22.87 23.96 5.41
C GLY A 48 22.81 24.76 6.72
N LYS A 49 21.70 25.48 6.91
CA LYS A 49 21.43 26.26 8.13
C LYS A 49 20.62 25.42 9.10
N PHE A 50 21.07 25.27 10.33
CA PHE A 50 20.30 24.55 11.36
C PHE A 50 19.06 25.37 11.75
N VAL A 51 17.88 24.79 11.56
CA VAL A 51 16.57 25.42 11.86
C VAL A 51 15.75 24.63 12.88
N GLY A 52 16.31 23.55 13.44
CA GLY A 52 15.65 22.74 14.45
C GLY A 52 14.37 22.09 13.89
N LEU A 53 13.23 22.35 14.53
CA LEU A 53 11.95 21.74 14.14
C LEU A 53 11.12 22.58 13.14
N SER A 54 11.67 23.65 12.57
CA SER A 54 10.93 24.54 11.66
C SER A 54 10.29 23.79 10.50
N ASN A 55 11.03 22.91 9.82
CA ASN A 55 10.52 22.12 8.70
C ASN A 55 9.31 21.25 9.10
N TYR A 56 9.26 20.77 10.35
CA TYR A 56 8.12 19.99 10.84
C TYR A 56 6.90 20.87 11.14
N ALA A 57 7.12 22.09 11.62
CA ALA A 57 6.05 23.08 11.78
C ALA A 57 5.42 23.41 10.42
N ASP A 58 6.24 23.55 9.37
CA ASP A 58 5.78 23.80 8.01
C ASP A 58 4.92 22.65 7.47
N VAL A 59 5.31 21.38 7.72
CA VAL A 59 4.49 20.21 7.34
C VAL A 59 3.08 20.26 7.93
N VAL A 60 2.93 20.78 9.15
CA VAL A 60 1.64 20.89 9.84
C VAL A 60 0.90 22.18 9.46
N ALA A 61 1.60 23.28 9.21
CA ALA A 61 0.98 24.56 8.87
C ALA A 61 0.51 24.63 7.41
N ASP A 62 1.32 24.10 6.48
CA ASP A 62 1.07 24.15 5.04
C ASP A 62 -0.18 23.32 4.67
N ALA A 63 -1.16 23.97 4.04
CA ALA A 63 -2.42 23.33 3.67
C ALA A 63 -2.24 22.28 2.56
N GLY A 64 -1.30 22.49 1.63
CA GLY A 64 -1.00 21.54 0.57
C GLY A 64 -0.34 20.28 1.09
N LEU A 65 0.64 20.41 2.00
CA LEU A 65 1.26 19.26 2.66
C LEU A 65 0.26 18.49 3.50
N ARG A 66 -0.57 19.17 4.30
CA ARG A 66 -1.65 18.50 5.05
C ARG A 66 -2.62 17.77 4.12
N ALA A 67 -3.00 18.38 3.00
CA ALA A 67 -3.86 17.74 2.00
C ALA A 67 -3.18 16.49 1.42
N ALA A 68 -1.88 16.54 1.12
CA ALA A 68 -1.14 15.40 0.61
C ALA A 68 -1.16 14.20 1.56
N PHE A 69 -0.95 14.42 2.86
CA PHE A 69 -1.11 13.37 3.88
C PHE A 69 -2.55 12.86 3.95
N GLY A 70 -3.54 13.76 3.84
CA GLY A 70 -4.95 13.37 3.73
C GLY A 70 -5.26 12.49 2.53
N HIS A 71 -4.72 12.80 1.35
CA HIS A 71 -4.88 11.99 0.14
C HIS A 71 -4.27 10.61 0.31
N ALA A 72 -3.08 10.48 0.93
CA ALA A 72 -2.49 9.18 1.23
C ALA A 72 -3.38 8.33 2.16
N LEU A 73 -4.05 8.95 3.13
CA LEU A 73 -5.03 8.26 3.98
C LEU A 73 -6.28 7.84 3.21
N VAL A 74 -6.77 8.67 2.28
CA VAL A 74 -7.87 8.30 1.38
C VAL A 74 -7.48 7.10 0.51
N LEU A 75 -6.24 7.08 0.00
CA LEU A 75 -5.74 5.96 -0.81
C LEU A 75 -5.66 4.64 -0.03
N ILE A 76 -5.58 4.65 1.31
CA ILE A 76 -5.69 3.40 2.11
C ILE A 76 -7.03 2.69 1.84
N VAL A 77 -8.13 3.43 1.67
CA VAL A 77 -9.44 2.83 1.36
C VAL A 77 -9.36 2.04 0.05
N PHE A 78 -8.69 2.61 -0.95
CA PHE A 78 -8.57 2.01 -2.27
C PHE A 78 -7.52 0.90 -2.35
N TYR A 79 -6.38 1.03 -1.68
CA TYR A 79 -5.30 0.05 -1.77
C TYR A 79 -5.48 -1.09 -0.77
N SER A 80 -6.14 -0.85 0.37
CA SER A 80 -6.28 -1.85 1.43
C SER A 80 -7.72 -2.29 1.62
N VAL A 81 -8.64 -1.36 1.95
CA VAL A 81 -9.99 -1.75 2.37
C VAL A 81 -10.76 -2.43 1.24
N LEU A 82 -10.80 -1.81 0.06
CA LEU A 82 -11.50 -2.38 -1.09
C LEU A 82 -10.86 -3.73 -1.54
N PRO A 83 -9.52 -3.86 -1.70
CA PRO A 83 -8.89 -5.12 -2.07
C PRO A 83 -9.08 -6.23 -1.04
N VAL A 84 -9.13 -5.92 0.26
CA VAL A 84 -9.44 -6.92 1.30
C VAL A 84 -10.88 -7.39 1.21
N VAL A 85 -11.84 -6.48 1.03
CA VAL A 85 -13.25 -6.86 0.86
C VAL A 85 -13.46 -7.68 -0.41
N ILE A 86 -12.93 -7.20 -1.54
CA ILE A 86 -13.02 -7.88 -2.84
C ILE A 86 -12.28 -9.22 -2.77
N GLY A 87 -11.08 -9.25 -2.20
CA GLY A 87 -10.26 -10.45 -2.08
C GLY A 87 -10.89 -11.51 -1.18
N LEU A 88 -11.53 -11.12 -0.08
CA LEU A 88 -12.31 -12.05 0.77
C LEU A 88 -13.49 -12.65 0.01
N ALA A 89 -14.24 -11.82 -0.74
CA ALA A 89 -15.36 -12.29 -1.53
C ALA A 89 -14.90 -13.27 -2.63
N LEU A 90 -13.89 -12.88 -3.41
CA LEU A 90 -13.32 -13.72 -4.48
C LEU A 90 -12.74 -15.02 -3.91
N ALA A 91 -11.93 -14.96 -2.86
CA ALA A 91 -11.32 -16.14 -2.24
C ALA A 91 -12.38 -17.12 -1.72
N SER A 92 -13.43 -16.61 -1.06
CA SER A 92 -14.52 -17.44 -0.53
C SER A 92 -15.32 -18.13 -1.63
N VAL A 93 -15.61 -17.43 -2.73
CA VAL A 93 -16.31 -18.00 -3.89
C VAL A 93 -15.45 -19.09 -4.55
N LEU A 94 -14.17 -18.80 -4.80
CA LEU A 94 -13.25 -19.72 -5.48
C LEU A 94 -12.98 -20.98 -4.66
N GLN A 95 -12.87 -20.85 -3.34
CA GLN A 95 -12.69 -21.99 -2.44
C GLN A 95 -13.89 -22.94 -2.52
N ARG A 96 -15.12 -22.41 -2.54
CA ARG A 96 -16.36 -23.20 -2.57
C ARG A 96 -16.63 -23.84 -3.92
N ALA A 97 -16.45 -23.09 -4.99
CA ALA A 97 -16.86 -23.51 -6.33
C ALA A 97 -15.98 -24.63 -6.94
N ARG A 98 -14.92 -25.09 -6.24
CA ARG A 98 -13.93 -26.07 -6.74
C ARG A 98 -13.57 -25.80 -8.20
N VAL A 99 -13.34 -24.52 -8.52
CA VAL A 99 -13.26 -24.03 -9.89
C VAL A 99 -12.15 -24.77 -10.65
N ARG A 100 -12.54 -25.47 -11.72
CA ARG A 100 -11.58 -26.02 -12.68
C ARG A 100 -10.80 -24.86 -13.29
N GLY A 101 -9.47 -24.88 -13.18
CA GLY A 101 -8.62 -23.77 -13.64
C GLY A 101 -8.26 -22.73 -12.57
N LEU A 102 -8.37 -23.04 -11.28
CA LEU A 102 -7.94 -22.15 -10.19
C LEU A 102 -6.50 -21.61 -10.36
N ALA A 103 -5.60 -22.41 -10.93
CA ALA A 103 -4.24 -21.97 -11.24
C ALA A 103 -4.23 -20.83 -12.27
N PHE A 104 -5.00 -20.95 -13.35
CA PHE A 104 -5.12 -19.89 -14.37
C PHE A 104 -5.73 -18.62 -13.77
N PHE A 105 -6.78 -18.74 -12.96
CA PHE A 105 -7.38 -17.59 -12.28
C PHE A 105 -6.36 -16.86 -11.39
N ARG A 106 -5.61 -17.61 -10.57
CA ARG A 106 -4.54 -17.04 -9.72
C ARG A 106 -3.52 -16.29 -10.57
N THR A 107 -3.12 -16.85 -11.71
CA THR A 107 -2.19 -16.18 -12.63
C THR A 107 -2.75 -14.88 -13.17
N VAL A 108 -4.00 -14.86 -13.66
CA VAL A 108 -4.62 -13.65 -14.24
C VAL A 108 -4.80 -12.55 -13.19
N VAL A 109 -5.28 -12.90 -12.01
CA VAL A 109 -5.54 -11.92 -10.94
C VAL A 109 -4.23 -11.43 -10.31
N PHE A 110 -3.17 -12.23 -10.32
CA PHE A 110 -1.84 -11.82 -9.86
C PHE A 110 -0.99 -11.14 -10.94
N LEU A 111 -1.39 -11.22 -12.22
CA LEU A 111 -0.68 -10.62 -13.35
C LEU A 111 -0.27 -9.15 -13.14
N PRO A 112 -1.11 -8.28 -12.56
CA PRO A 112 -0.73 -6.88 -12.35
C PRO A 112 0.55 -6.72 -11.54
N GLN A 113 0.74 -7.55 -10.51
CA GLN A 113 1.89 -7.49 -9.58
C GLN A 113 3.22 -7.86 -10.27
N VAL A 114 3.17 -8.52 -11.43
CA VAL A 114 4.36 -8.90 -12.21
C VAL A 114 4.75 -7.79 -13.19
N VAL A 115 3.81 -6.92 -13.55
CA VAL A 115 4.04 -5.80 -14.46
C VAL A 115 4.62 -4.61 -13.69
N ALA A 116 5.63 -3.96 -14.25
CA ALA A 116 6.19 -2.74 -13.66
C ALA A 116 5.10 -1.66 -13.49
N MET A 117 5.03 -1.05 -12.30
CA MET A 117 3.96 -0.09 -11.97
C MET A 117 3.89 1.09 -12.94
N VAL A 118 5.03 1.54 -13.47
CA VAL A 118 5.09 2.59 -14.50
C VAL A 118 4.33 2.18 -15.78
N VAL A 119 4.44 0.92 -16.20
CA VAL A 119 3.71 0.41 -17.39
C VAL A 119 2.21 0.39 -17.11
N VAL A 120 1.82 -0.05 -15.91
CA VAL A 120 0.42 0.00 -15.44
C VAL A 120 -0.09 1.43 -15.48
N ALA A 121 0.65 2.39 -14.90
CA ALA A 121 0.30 3.80 -14.87
C ALA A 121 0.08 4.39 -16.27
N VAL A 122 0.99 4.12 -17.21
CA VAL A 122 0.90 4.58 -18.60
C VAL A 122 -0.33 3.99 -19.30
N ALA A 123 -0.59 2.68 -19.12
CA ALA A 123 -1.76 2.03 -19.70
C ALA A 123 -3.07 2.64 -19.17
N TRP A 124 -3.17 2.84 -17.86
CA TRP A 124 -4.35 3.45 -17.24
C TRP A 124 -4.53 4.92 -17.63
N ARG A 125 -3.45 5.68 -17.84
CA ARG A 125 -3.54 7.04 -18.38
C ARG A 125 -4.19 7.06 -19.77
N GLN A 126 -3.93 6.06 -20.62
CA GLN A 126 -4.60 5.92 -21.92
C GLN A 126 -6.08 5.52 -21.75
N ILE A 127 -6.36 4.55 -20.87
CA ILE A 127 -7.73 4.11 -20.56
C ILE A 127 -8.60 5.28 -20.07
N TYR A 128 -8.02 6.13 -19.22
CA TYR A 128 -8.68 7.30 -18.59
C TYR A 128 -8.63 8.57 -19.43
N SER A 129 -8.05 8.53 -20.63
CA SER A 129 -8.05 9.70 -21.50
C SER A 129 -9.49 10.06 -21.94
N PRO A 130 -9.77 11.34 -22.29
CA PRO A 130 -11.10 11.76 -22.74
C PRO A 130 -11.64 10.93 -23.92
N ASP A 131 -10.75 10.49 -24.82
CA ASP A 131 -11.04 9.63 -25.97
C ASP A 131 -10.56 8.19 -25.73
N GLY A 132 -10.45 7.81 -24.46
CA GLY A 132 -9.97 6.52 -24.04
C GLY A 132 -11.06 5.45 -24.00
N PRO A 133 -10.66 4.16 -24.01
CA PRO A 133 -11.58 3.03 -23.98
C PRO A 133 -12.66 3.09 -22.89
N LEU A 134 -12.36 3.65 -21.70
CA LEU A 134 -13.36 3.75 -20.64
C LEU A 134 -14.52 4.67 -21.04
N ASN A 135 -14.20 5.84 -21.60
CA ASN A 135 -15.24 6.77 -22.04
C ASN A 135 -15.98 6.24 -23.27
N ASP A 136 -15.30 5.54 -24.18
CA ASP A 136 -15.97 4.92 -25.33
C ASP A 136 -17.00 3.87 -24.90
N VAL A 137 -16.67 3.04 -23.90
CA VAL A 137 -17.62 2.08 -23.33
C VAL A 137 -18.79 2.81 -22.66
N LEU A 138 -18.55 3.87 -21.90
CA LEU A 138 -19.61 4.66 -21.26
C LEU A 138 -20.57 5.27 -22.28
N ARG A 139 -20.04 5.89 -23.35
CA ARG A 139 -20.85 6.45 -24.43
C ARG A 139 -21.64 5.37 -25.17
N ALA A 140 -21.01 4.22 -25.44
CA ALA A 140 -21.67 3.10 -26.12
C ALA A 140 -22.87 2.53 -25.36
N VAL A 141 -22.86 2.58 -24.02
CA VAL A 141 -23.98 2.13 -23.18
C VAL A 141 -24.95 3.27 -22.79
N GLY A 142 -24.81 4.46 -23.40
CA GLY A 142 -25.70 5.61 -23.18
C GLY A 142 -25.43 6.40 -21.89
N LEU A 143 -24.23 6.28 -21.32
CA LEU A 143 -23.78 6.98 -20.12
C LEU A 143 -22.86 8.17 -20.45
N ASP A 144 -23.12 8.88 -21.55
CA ASP A 144 -22.30 10.00 -22.04
C ASP A 144 -22.05 11.08 -20.99
N GLY A 145 -23.03 11.35 -20.12
CA GLY A 145 -22.90 12.32 -19.02
C GLY A 145 -21.89 11.92 -17.94
N LEU A 146 -21.44 10.67 -17.91
CA LEU A 146 -20.38 10.20 -17.02
C LEU A 146 -18.98 10.29 -17.64
N ALA A 147 -18.87 10.33 -18.98
CA ALA A 147 -17.60 10.42 -19.66
C ALA A 147 -16.89 11.74 -19.33
N ARG A 148 -15.61 11.66 -18.94
CA ARG A 148 -14.81 12.83 -18.50
C ARG A 148 -13.31 12.58 -18.64
N GLY A 149 -12.52 13.63 -18.51
CA GLY A 149 -11.07 13.50 -18.32
C GLY A 149 -10.78 13.09 -16.88
N TRP A 150 -10.82 11.79 -16.56
CA TRP A 150 -10.77 11.26 -15.20
C TRP A 150 -9.59 11.79 -14.37
N LEU A 151 -8.40 11.82 -14.96
CA LEU A 151 -7.18 12.28 -14.29
C LEU A 151 -7.03 13.81 -14.25
N GLY A 152 -7.86 14.55 -15.00
CA GLY A 152 -7.87 16.02 -15.02
C GLY A 152 -8.99 16.63 -14.19
N ASP A 153 -9.85 15.82 -13.58
CA ASP A 153 -10.99 16.26 -12.79
C ASP A 153 -10.61 16.36 -11.30
N TYR A 154 -10.85 17.51 -10.66
CA TYR A 154 -10.48 17.76 -9.26
C TYR A 154 -11.14 16.82 -8.25
N ALA A 155 -12.35 16.31 -8.54
CA ALA A 155 -13.08 15.40 -7.67
C ALA A 155 -12.77 13.93 -7.97
N PHE A 156 -12.50 13.60 -9.23
CA PHE A 156 -12.37 12.20 -9.68
C PHE A 156 -10.92 11.72 -9.88
N ALA A 157 -9.94 12.61 -9.95
CA ALA A 157 -8.54 12.21 -10.17
C ALA A 157 -7.99 11.31 -9.06
N LEU A 158 -8.17 11.68 -7.79
CA LEU A 158 -7.67 10.86 -6.67
C LEU A 158 -8.39 9.51 -6.56
N PRO A 159 -9.73 9.42 -6.65
CA PRO A 159 -10.43 8.14 -6.76
C PRO A 159 -9.99 7.31 -7.96
N ALA A 160 -9.76 7.93 -9.14
CA ALA A 160 -9.31 7.22 -10.33
C ALA A 160 -7.92 6.59 -10.11
N VAL A 161 -6.98 7.32 -9.52
CA VAL A 161 -5.68 6.78 -9.09
C VAL A 161 -5.88 5.64 -8.09
N GLY A 162 -6.78 5.80 -7.12
CA GLY A 162 -7.13 4.76 -6.15
C GLY A 162 -7.69 3.48 -6.79
N VAL A 163 -8.54 3.58 -7.81
CA VAL A 163 -9.10 2.42 -8.53
C VAL A 163 -7.99 1.60 -9.20
N ILE A 164 -6.96 2.23 -9.75
CA ILE A 164 -5.78 1.53 -10.28
C ILE A 164 -5.10 0.72 -9.18
N GLY A 165 -4.87 1.33 -8.02
CA GLY A 165 -4.32 0.66 -6.84
C GLY A 165 -5.20 -0.49 -6.33
N THR A 166 -6.52 -0.30 -6.33
CA THR A 166 -7.49 -1.34 -5.96
C THR A 166 -7.31 -2.56 -6.84
N TRP A 167 -7.29 -2.36 -8.16
CA TRP A 167 -7.09 -3.42 -9.13
C TRP A 167 -5.72 -4.11 -8.96
N PHE A 168 -4.66 -3.32 -8.76
CA PHE A 168 -3.30 -3.82 -8.57
C PHE A 168 -3.16 -4.71 -7.33
N GLU A 169 -3.71 -4.29 -6.18
CA GLU A 169 -3.57 -4.98 -4.90
C GLU A 169 -4.55 -6.15 -4.71
N THR A 170 -5.71 -6.14 -5.39
CA THR A 170 -6.72 -7.22 -5.30
C THR A 170 -6.11 -8.59 -5.60
N GLY A 171 -5.16 -8.66 -6.53
CA GLY A 171 -4.42 -9.87 -6.88
C GLY A 171 -3.71 -10.50 -5.69
N LEU A 172 -2.82 -9.72 -5.07
CA LEU A 172 -2.03 -10.13 -3.93
C LEU A 172 -2.93 -10.55 -2.77
N VAL A 173 -3.93 -9.73 -2.44
CA VAL A 173 -4.82 -9.98 -1.30
C VAL A 173 -5.65 -11.25 -1.51
N THR A 174 -6.22 -11.46 -2.70
CA THR A 174 -6.99 -12.68 -3.01
C THR A 174 -6.14 -13.94 -2.87
N VAL A 175 -4.91 -13.92 -3.39
CA VAL A 175 -4.00 -15.09 -3.32
C VAL A 175 -3.59 -15.39 -1.89
N LEU A 176 -3.27 -14.37 -1.10
CA LEU A 176 -2.90 -14.52 0.30
C LEU A 176 -4.05 -15.12 1.13
N LEU A 177 -5.27 -14.61 0.93
CA LEU A 177 -6.46 -15.12 1.61
C LEU A 177 -6.80 -16.56 1.17
N LEU A 178 -6.69 -16.88 -0.11
CA LEU A 178 -6.85 -18.26 -0.60
C LEU A 178 -5.85 -19.23 0.05
N ALA A 179 -4.61 -18.80 0.27
CA ALA A 179 -3.60 -19.62 0.94
C ALA A 179 -3.94 -19.85 2.42
N GLY A 180 -4.50 -18.84 3.11
CA GLY A 180 -5.04 -18.99 4.46
C GLY A 180 -6.23 -19.95 4.51
N MET A 181 -7.21 -19.73 3.64
CA MET A 181 -8.41 -20.55 3.56
C MET A 181 -8.12 -22.02 3.27
N ALA A 182 -7.07 -22.30 2.47
CA ALA A 182 -6.65 -23.67 2.17
C ALA A 182 -6.14 -24.47 3.38
N ARG A 183 -5.76 -23.79 4.48
CA ARG A 183 -5.33 -24.45 5.74
C ARG A 183 -6.49 -24.83 6.66
N ILE A 184 -7.71 -24.35 6.39
CA ILE A 184 -8.86 -24.60 7.25
C ILE A 184 -9.27 -26.08 7.12
N PRO A 185 -9.28 -26.87 8.22
CA PRO A 185 -9.71 -28.26 8.18
C PRO A 185 -11.15 -28.40 7.68
N ARG A 186 -11.42 -29.40 6.83
CA ARG A 186 -12.76 -29.63 6.26
C ARG A 186 -13.82 -29.85 7.34
N GLU A 187 -13.45 -30.50 8.44
CA GLU A 187 -14.30 -30.76 9.61
C GLU A 187 -14.94 -29.48 10.18
N ARG A 188 -14.25 -28.34 10.14
CA ARG A 188 -14.80 -27.04 10.60
C ARG A 188 -15.97 -26.58 9.75
N TYR A 189 -15.90 -26.80 8.45
CA TYR A 189 -16.99 -26.49 7.52
C TYR A 189 -18.16 -27.48 7.68
N GLU A 190 -17.85 -28.76 7.85
CA GLU A 190 -18.86 -29.81 8.03
C GLU A 190 -19.64 -29.62 9.34
N ALA A 191 -18.94 -29.33 10.44
CA ALA A 191 -19.57 -29.03 11.73
C ALA A 191 -20.54 -27.84 11.63
N ALA A 192 -20.11 -26.72 11.04
CA ALA A 192 -20.97 -25.56 10.86
C ALA A 192 -22.23 -25.87 10.03
N ARG A 193 -22.10 -26.70 8.98
CA ARG A 193 -23.24 -27.11 8.14
C ARG A 193 -24.20 -28.04 8.87
N LEU A 194 -23.69 -28.93 9.71
CA LEU A 194 -24.52 -29.80 10.57
C LEU A 194 -25.32 -28.98 11.58
N ASP A 195 -24.75 -27.88 12.08
CA ASP A 195 -25.45 -26.91 12.95
C ASP A 195 -26.43 -25.99 12.19
N GLY A 196 -26.64 -26.21 10.89
CA GLY A 196 -27.57 -25.45 10.06
C GLY A 196 -27.03 -24.11 9.55
N ALA A 197 -25.72 -23.86 9.66
CA ALA A 197 -25.13 -22.62 9.16
C ALA A 197 -25.19 -22.58 7.61
N GLY A 198 -25.93 -21.61 7.08
CA GLY A 198 -25.90 -21.29 5.66
C GLY A 198 -24.57 -20.65 5.23
N SER A 199 -24.39 -20.47 3.91
CA SER A 199 -23.17 -19.91 3.30
C SER A 199 -22.65 -18.61 3.92
N VAL A 200 -23.54 -17.72 4.37
CA VAL A 200 -23.15 -16.44 4.99
C VAL A 200 -22.74 -16.66 6.46
N ALA A 201 -23.50 -17.44 7.21
CA ALA A 201 -23.17 -17.78 8.60
C ALA A 201 -21.84 -18.55 8.68
N GLU A 202 -21.61 -19.52 7.79
CA GLU A 202 -20.33 -20.25 7.68
C GLU A 202 -19.16 -19.29 7.39
N PHE A 203 -19.35 -18.26 6.56
CA PHE A 203 -18.29 -17.28 6.27
C PHE A 203 -17.90 -16.49 7.52
N PHE A 204 -18.86 -15.93 8.24
CA PHE A 204 -18.58 -15.12 9.43
C PHE A 204 -18.13 -15.95 10.64
N ALA A 205 -18.63 -17.18 10.79
CA ALA A 205 -18.34 -18.02 11.95
C ALA A 205 -17.06 -18.88 11.78
N VAL A 206 -16.73 -19.30 10.56
CA VAL A 206 -15.60 -20.20 10.29
C VAL A 206 -14.51 -19.52 9.49
N VAL A 207 -14.83 -18.97 8.33
CA VAL A 207 -13.82 -18.47 7.38
C VAL A 207 -13.13 -17.22 7.91
N LEU A 208 -13.90 -16.19 8.21
CA LEU A 208 -13.38 -14.87 8.60
C LEU A 208 -12.47 -14.94 9.85
N PRO A 209 -12.83 -15.65 10.93
CA PRO A 209 -11.95 -15.80 12.09
C PRO A 209 -10.71 -16.63 11.78
N ALA A 210 -10.82 -17.66 10.93
CA ALA A 210 -9.71 -18.54 10.61
C ALA A 210 -8.65 -17.88 9.73
N VAL A 211 -9.00 -16.88 8.91
CA VAL A 211 -8.05 -16.15 8.05
C VAL A 211 -7.66 -14.77 8.57
N ARG A 212 -7.91 -14.48 9.84
CA ARG A 212 -7.63 -13.16 10.44
C ARG A 212 -6.16 -12.76 10.37
N GLY A 213 -5.24 -13.73 10.49
CA GLY A 213 -3.81 -13.48 10.41
C GLY A 213 -3.39 -13.06 9.00
N GLU A 214 -3.98 -13.70 7.99
CA GLU A 214 -3.80 -13.36 6.59
C GLU A 214 -4.42 -12.01 6.26
N ILE A 215 -5.60 -11.69 6.81
CA ILE A 215 -6.18 -10.34 6.68
C ILE A 215 -5.22 -9.29 7.27
N ALA A 216 -4.66 -9.54 8.46
CA ALA A 216 -3.74 -8.61 9.10
C ALA A 216 -2.46 -8.39 8.27
N VAL A 217 -1.90 -9.45 7.70
CA VAL A 217 -0.76 -9.36 6.78
C VAL A 217 -1.15 -8.60 5.51
N ALA A 218 -2.29 -8.91 4.90
CA ALA A 218 -2.79 -8.23 3.69
C ALA A 218 -2.97 -6.73 3.93
N VAL A 219 -3.67 -6.35 5.02
CA VAL A 219 -3.89 -4.95 5.40
C VAL A 219 -2.56 -4.27 5.67
N THR A 220 -1.64 -4.91 6.39
CA THR A 220 -0.32 -4.31 6.68
C THR A 220 0.45 -3.99 5.40
N LEU A 221 0.55 -4.96 4.48
CA LEU A 221 1.28 -4.79 3.22
C LEU A 221 0.63 -3.72 2.34
N THR A 222 -0.70 -3.74 2.21
CA THR A 222 -1.43 -2.82 1.33
C THR A 222 -1.55 -1.41 1.90
N VAL A 223 -1.63 -1.23 3.21
CA VAL A 223 -1.54 0.09 3.86
C VAL A 223 -0.15 0.70 3.64
N ILE A 224 0.92 -0.09 3.79
CA ILE A 224 2.27 0.37 3.49
C ILE A 224 2.37 0.77 2.01
N ALA A 225 1.79 -0.02 1.09
CA ALA A 225 1.72 0.30 -0.33
C ALA A 225 0.97 1.60 -0.64
N ALA A 226 -0.16 1.83 0.01
CA ALA A 226 -0.95 3.06 -0.13
C ALA A 226 -0.14 4.30 0.27
N LEU A 227 0.49 4.25 1.45
CA LEU A 227 1.22 5.39 2.02
C LEU A 227 2.52 5.70 1.30
N ARG A 228 3.16 4.70 0.67
CA ARG A 228 4.40 4.86 -0.09
C ARG A 228 4.19 5.05 -1.61
N THR A 229 2.94 5.04 -2.08
CA THR A 229 2.63 5.20 -3.51
C THR A 229 3.25 6.48 -4.05
N PHE A 230 4.11 6.38 -5.05
CA PHE A 230 4.81 7.53 -5.64
C PHE A 230 4.78 7.42 -7.16
N ASP A 231 5.31 6.31 -7.64
CA ASP A 231 5.38 5.89 -9.04
C ASP A 231 4.05 6.06 -9.78
N LEU A 232 2.94 5.58 -9.21
CA LEU A 232 1.64 5.73 -9.84
C LEU A 232 1.26 7.20 -9.99
N VAL A 233 1.25 7.95 -8.88
CA VAL A 233 0.87 9.37 -8.85
C VAL A 233 1.74 10.19 -9.79
N TYR A 234 3.07 10.01 -9.72
CA TYR A 234 4.03 10.73 -10.55
C TYR A 234 3.74 10.54 -12.05
N VAL A 235 3.50 9.30 -12.48
CA VAL A 235 3.31 8.96 -13.90
C VAL A 235 1.91 9.30 -14.41
N THR A 236 0.87 9.20 -13.56
CA THR A 236 -0.51 9.48 -13.99
C THR A 236 -0.86 10.95 -13.97
N THR A 237 -0.55 11.65 -12.87
CA THR A 237 -1.09 12.99 -12.59
C THR A 237 -0.04 14.00 -12.17
N SER A 238 1.14 13.53 -11.73
CA SER A 238 2.19 14.36 -11.14
C SER A 238 1.63 15.27 -10.03
N GLY A 239 0.75 14.71 -9.19
CA GLY A 239 0.09 15.43 -8.09
C GLY A 239 -1.14 16.27 -8.46
N GLY A 240 -1.45 16.41 -9.75
CA GLY A 240 -2.56 17.25 -10.25
C GLY A 240 -3.94 16.56 -10.33
N PRO A 241 -4.98 17.29 -10.79
CA PRO A 241 -4.98 18.72 -11.12
C PRO A 241 -4.75 19.62 -9.89
N GLY A 242 -3.98 20.69 -10.04
CA GLY A 242 -3.48 21.46 -8.90
C GLY A 242 -2.63 20.58 -7.99
N THR A 243 -3.11 20.33 -6.77
CA THR A 243 -2.49 19.41 -5.80
C THR A 243 -3.43 18.29 -5.34
N SER A 244 -4.56 18.07 -6.05
CA SER A 244 -5.64 17.18 -5.62
C SER A 244 -5.27 15.70 -5.58
N THR A 245 -4.16 15.30 -6.20
CA THR A 245 -3.60 13.94 -6.10
C THR A 245 -2.20 13.91 -5.51
N SER A 246 -1.71 15.03 -5.00
CA SER A 246 -0.40 15.06 -4.35
C SER A 246 -0.42 14.16 -3.12
N VAL A 247 0.67 13.43 -2.92
CA VAL A 247 0.89 12.50 -1.80
C VAL A 247 2.27 12.76 -1.20
N PRO A 248 2.52 12.40 0.08
CA PRO A 248 3.73 12.83 0.77
C PRO A 248 5.01 12.33 0.11
N SER A 249 4.99 11.12 -0.43
CA SER A 249 6.09 10.52 -1.21
C SER A 249 6.41 11.28 -2.50
N TYR A 250 5.39 11.83 -3.19
CA TYR A 250 5.55 12.73 -4.32
C TYR A 250 6.13 14.07 -3.88
N GLU A 251 5.65 14.64 -2.78
CA GLU A 251 6.19 15.89 -2.23
C GLU A 251 7.66 15.76 -1.80
N VAL A 252 8.08 14.61 -1.26
CA VAL A 252 9.49 14.33 -0.96
C VAL A 252 10.33 14.45 -2.23
N TYR A 253 9.90 13.82 -3.33
CA TYR A 253 10.62 13.87 -4.59
C TYR A 253 10.63 15.29 -5.18
N HIS A 254 9.44 15.91 -5.31
CA HIS A 254 9.28 17.24 -5.89
C HIS A 254 10.11 18.28 -5.14
N ARG A 255 10.08 18.28 -3.80
CA ARG A 255 10.86 19.21 -3.01
C ARG A 255 12.36 18.93 -3.07
N ALA A 256 12.79 17.68 -2.96
CA ALA A 256 14.22 17.36 -2.96
C ALA A 256 14.88 17.62 -4.31
N PHE A 257 14.24 17.21 -5.41
CA PHE A 257 14.88 17.12 -6.71
C PHE A 257 14.44 18.18 -7.71
N GLU A 258 13.24 18.75 -7.57
CA GLU A 258 12.75 19.81 -8.48
C GLU A 258 12.88 21.20 -7.86
N LEU A 259 12.58 21.33 -6.57
CA LEU A 259 12.65 22.61 -5.86
C LEU A 259 13.96 22.84 -5.10
N GLY A 260 14.83 21.83 -4.97
CA GLY A 260 16.08 21.94 -4.21
C GLY A 260 15.84 22.28 -2.73
N GLN A 261 14.80 21.72 -2.11
CA GLN A 261 14.43 21.90 -0.71
C GLN A 261 14.65 20.60 0.07
N VAL A 262 15.90 20.13 0.12
CA VAL A 262 16.28 18.82 0.68
C VAL A 262 15.91 18.69 2.16
N GLY A 263 16.10 19.74 2.96
CA GLY A 263 15.73 19.76 4.37
C GLY A 263 14.23 19.55 4.61
N SER A 264 13.39 20.26 3.84
CA SER A 264 11.93 20.12 3.88
C SER A 264 11.49 18.73 3.42
N ALA A 265 12.05 18.23 2.32
CA ALA A 265 11.79 16.88 1.82
C ALA A 265 12.15 15.79 2.84
N ALA A 266 13.30 15.94 3.51
CA ALA A 266 13.70 15.02 4.58
C ALA A 266 12.72 15.04 5.75
N ALA A 267 12.22 16.21 6.15
CA ALA A 267 11.20 16.32 7.20
C ALA A 267 9.89 15.62 6.81
N ILE A 268 9.40 15.81 5.58
CA ILE A 268 8.21 15.12 5.06
C ILE A 268 8.44 13.60 5.07
N GLY A 269 9.61 13.13 4.62
CA GLY A 269 9.96 11.71 4.62
C GLY A 269 9.98 11.10 6.03
N VAL A 270 10.50 11.84 7.02
CA VAL A 270 10.49 11.41 8.43
C VAL A 270 9.05 11.37 8.97
N CYS A 271 8.24 12.39 8.72
CA CYS A 271 6.82 12.40 9.09
C CYS A 271 6.06 11.23 8.47
N LEU A 272 6.27 10.94 7.19
CA LEU A 272 5.68 9.80 6.51
C LEU A 272 6.13 8.47 7.14
N THR A 273 7.41 8.33 7.47
CA THR A 273 7.95 7.14 8.15
C THR A 273 7.27 6.92 9.51
N VAL A 274 7.13 7.97 10.32
CA VAL A 274 6.44 7.92 11.61
C VAL A 274 4.96 7.55 11.42
N LEU A 275 4.28 8.15 10.43
CA LEU A 275 2.88 7.84 10.13
C LEU A 275 2.69 6.36 9.74
N ILE A 276 3.52 5.85 8.84
CA ILE A 276 3.50 4.44 8.44
C ILE A 276 3.71 3.55 9.67
N PHE A 277 4.73 3.84 10.48
CA PHE A 277 5.03 3.06 11.68
C PHE A 277 3.85 3.03 12.67
N VAL A 278 3.23 4.18 12.94
CA VAL A 278 2.08 4.29 13.86
C VAL A 278 0.88 3.50 13.34
N ILE A 279 0.54 3.64 12.05
CA ILE A 279 -0.61 2.94 11.46
C ILE A 279 -0.34 1.43 11.45
N THR A 280 0.83 0.99 10.99
CA THR A 280 1.18 -0.44 10.96
C THR A 280 1.21 -1.05 12.37
N LEU A 281 1.72 -0.32 13.37
CA LEU A 281 1.67 -0.78 14.76
C LEU A 281 0.23 -0.91 15.26
N GLY A 282 -0.65 0.03 14.89
CA GLY A 282 -2.08 -0.03 15.19
C GLY A 282 -2.74 -1.26 14.59
N VAL A 283 -2.53 -1.51 13.29
CA VAL A 283 -3.05 -2.69 12.57
C VAL A 283 -2.59 -3.98 13.24
N ASN A 284 -1.29 -4.13 13.51
CA ASN A 284 -0.75 -5.34 14.12
C ASN A 284 -1.28 -5.57 15.54
N ARG A 285 -1.41 -4.51 16.36
CA ARG A 285 -2.00 -4.65 17.70
C ARG A 285 -3.46 -5.07 17.69
N ILE A 286 -4.24 -4.59 16.72
CA ILE A 286 -5.64 -5.00 16.57
C ILE A 286 -5.69 -6.47 16.15
N ALA A 287 -4.80 -6.88 15.24
CA ALA A 287 -4.69 -8.27 14.79
C ALA A 287 -4.28 -9.25 15.89
N ASP A 288 -3.30 -8.88 16.73
CA ASP A 288 -2.79 -9.74 17.81
C ASP A 288 -3.79 -9.92 18.96
N ARG A 289 -4.74 -8.98 19.13
CA ARG A 289 -5.75 -9.01 20.20
C ARG A 289 -7.02 -9.78 19.83
N ALA A 290 -7.26 -10.01 18.54
CA ALA A 290 -8.42 -10.74 18.04
C ALA A 290 -8.14 -12.24 18.03
#